data_AF-A0A1L9AXB0-F1
#
_entry.id   AF-A0A1L9AXB0-F1
#
_cell.length_a   1.000
_cell.length_b   1.000
_cell.length_c   1.000
_cell.angle_alpha   90.00
_cell.angle_beta   90.00
_cell.angle_gamma   90.00
#
_symmetry.space_group_name_H-M   'P 1'
#
loop_
_entity.id
_entity.type
_entity.pdbx_description
1 polymer ?
#
loop_
_entity_poly.entity_id
_entity_poly.type
_entity_poly.pdbx_seq_one_letter_code
_entity_poly.pdbx_strand_id
1 'polypeptide(L)'
;MSLDPSTKQQLRHELLVSKNPTAPTHYTKWEAGHGSPWGLEILGSGELKGGVNDAKGGAESLEGMVFFSDRTPERSTDSTTRDNLRSKARLYAEGKGTKPSSAVNRALQYKMTQAMQAATDKGTQLNLTQKPIQISVDSMDEVRAAIKTQMQSILTDNSFVLPGLTKMSPEQISSKLKFPSEITVSSRDGAERKIIGDELARLYAELGGELKSDLENGKAPFLGLINNGAIVPMVFGFEKISGLKSHTISGAPNEAPKQFSYQNKNHPLGGSEAGGKLKEIELRDLKDLATLQLGCLAKGIEIPPDVVIRINPAAGIKSRTGVKAQYLTRDQVEGFNSRLLQEIASATQLPPGEVSAALAKAPISRLQTINGDLRERPLDTFVPERRSGDEFIP
;
A
#
# COMPACT_ATOMS: atom_id res chain seq x y z
N MET A 1 1.57 -28.82 22.08
CA MET A 1 1.33 -29.36 20.73
C MET A 1 1.50 -28.25 19.72
N SER A 2 2.43 -28.39 18.79
CA SER A 2 2.63 -27.45 17.68
C SER A 2 1.63 -27.78 16.58
N LEU A 3 0.86 -26.80 16.10
CA LEU A 3 0.05 -26.96 14.88
C LEU A 3 0.97 -27.36 13.73
N ASP A 4 0.55 -28.35 12.94
CA ASP A 4 1.32 -28.82 11.80
C ASP A 4 1.40 -27.72 10.71
N PRO A 5 2.44 -27.72 9.87
CA PRO A 5 2.65 -26.69 8.86
C PRO A 5 1.51 -26.54 7.86
N SER A 6 0.84 -27.63 7.49
CA SER A 6 -0.33 -27.60 6.58
C SER A 6 -1.52 -26.93 7.25
N THR A 7 -1.83 -27.27 8.50
CA THR A 7 -2.88 -26.58 9.28
C THR A 7 -2.52 -25.10 9.51
N LYS A 8 -1.24 -24.75 9.72
CA LYS A 8 -0.80 -23.34 9.80
C LYS A 8 -0.94 -22.60 8.47
N GLN A 9 -0.65 -23.25 7.35
CA GLN A 9 -0.74 -22.68 6.01
C GLN A 9 -2.19 -22.57 5.55
N GLN A 10 -3.04 -23.52 5.91
CA GLN A 10 -4.48 -23.52 5.67
C GLN A 10 -5.18 -22.49 6.57
N LEU A 11 -4.81 -22.38 7.85
CA LEU A 11 -5.23 -21.27 8.72
C LEU A 11 -4.77 -19.92 8.17
N ARG A 12 -3.53 -19.81 7.69
CA ARG A 12 -3.00 -18.59 7.07
C ARG A 12 -3.74 -18.28 5.76
N HIS A 13 -4.11 -19.28 4.96
CA HIS A 13 -4.89 -19.12 3.74
C HIS A 13 -6.34 -18.71 4.06
N GLU A 14 -7.02 -19.37 4.99
CA GLU A 14 -8.38 -19.03 5.43
C GLU A 14 -8.47 -17.69 6.20
N LEU A 15 -7.40 -17.25 6.85
CA LEU A 15 -7.30 -15.92 7.46
C LEU A 15 -6.99 -14.81 6.43
N LEU A 16 -6.47 -15.17 5.25
CA LEU A 16 -6.13 -14.25 4.15
C LEU A 16 -7.18 -14.24 3.03
N VAL A 17 -7.98 -15.30 2.89
CA VAL A 17 -9.22 -15.30 2.11
C VAL A 17 -10.22 -14.44 2.86
N SER A 18 -10.62 -13.34 2.25
CA SER A 18 -11.66 -12.44 2.74
C SER A 18 -12.87 -13.24 3.24
N LYS A 19 -13.14 -13.24 4.56
CA LYS A 19 -14.38 -13.76 5.18
C LYS A 19 -15.62 -12.90 4.86
N ASN A 20 -15.78 -12.51 3.59
CA ASN A 20 -16.94 -11.82 3.08
C ASN A 20 -17.56 -12.69 1.97
N PRO A 21 -18.68 -13.38 2.22
CA PRO A 21 -19.32 -14.27 1.24
C PRO A 21 -19.90 -13.53 0.02
N THR A 22 -19.83 -12.20 -0.01
CA THR A 22 -20.21 -11.35 -1.17
C THR A 22 -19.00 -10.70 -1.85
N ALA A 23 -17.78 -10.99 -1.43
CA ALA A 23 -16.59 -10.44 -2.05
C ALA A 23 -16.28 -11.18 -3.38
N PRO A 24 -15.94 -10.46 -4.46
CA PRO A 24 -15.49 -11.08 -5.69
C PRO A 24 -14.27 -11.98 -5.46
N THR A 25 -14.18 -13.08 -6.20
CA THR A 25 -12.98 -13.91 -6.26
C THR A 25 -11.77 -13.00 -6.52
N HIS A 26 -10.73 -13.09 -5.68
CA HIS A 26 -9.53 -12.23 -5.65
C HIS A 26 -9.58 -10.88 -4.89
N TYR A 27 -10.69 -10.52 -4.22
CA TYR A 27 -10.74 -9.33 -3.36
C TYR A 27 -9.75 -9.41 -2.18
N THR A 28 -8.77 -8.50 -2.14
CA THR A 28 -7.94 -8.27 -0.95
C THR A 28 -8.45 -7.05 -0.24
N LYS A 29 -8.77 -7.20 1.04
CA LYS A 29 -9.27 -6.12 1.89
C LYS A 29 -8.34 -4.91 1.82
N TRP A 30 -8.94 -3.77 1.56
CA TRP A 30 -8.28 -2.48 1.64
C TRP A 30 -8.20 -2.09 3.10
N GLU A 31 -6.98 -1.78 3.56
CA GLU A 31 -6.75 -1.23 4.89
C GLU A 31 -7.30 0.21 4.88
N ALA A 32 -8.59 0.34 5.13
CA ALA A 32 -9.31 1.60 5.17
C ALA A 32 -9.17 2.23 6.57
N GLY A 33 -8.44 3.34 6.61
CA GLY A 33 -8.35 4.24 7.76
C GLY A 33 -8.05 5.66 7.28
N HIS A 34 -8.12 6.63 8.19
CA HIS A 34 -7.73 8.02 7.92
C HIS A 34 -6.28 8.14 7.44
N GLY A 35 -5.46 7.09 7.53
CA GLY A 35 -4.22 6.99 6.77
C GLY A 35 -4.07 5.59 6.21
N SER A 36 -3.65 5.48 4.96
CA SER A 36 -3.57 4.21 4.25
C SER A 36 -2.45 4.25 3.22
N PRO A 37 -1.70 3.14 3.05
CA PRO A 37 -0.78 2.99 1.92
C PRO A 37 -1.53 2.82 0.59
N TRP A 38 -2.85 2.56 0.63
CA TRP A 38 -3.77 2.41 -0.51
C TRP A 38 -4.56 3.70 -0.81
N GLY A 39 -3.95 4.86 -0.52
CA GLY A 39 -4.66 6.14 -0.59
C GLY A 39 -5.17 6.49 -1.99
N LEU A 40 -4.39 6.25 -3.05
CA LEU A 40 -4.84 6.52 -4.42
C LEU A 40 -6.07 5.70 -4.75
N GLU A 41 -6.04 4.42 -4.40
CA GLU A 41 -7.12 3.54 -4.74
C GLU A 41 -8.38 3.94 -3.95
N ILE A 42 -8.25 4.47 -2.71
CA ILE A 42 -9.39 4.97 -1.92
C ILE A 42 -10.02 6.17 -2.63
N LEU A 43 -9.21 7.07 -3.18
CA LEU A 43 -9.69 8.17 -4.01
C LEU A 43 -10.43 7.64 -5.24
N GLY A 44 -9.88 6.62 -5.89
CA GLY A 44 -10.49 5.98 -7.06
C GLY A 44 -11.82 5.28 -6.77
N SER A 45 -11.99 4.70 -5.58
CA SER A 45 -13.28 4.12 -5.18
C SER A 45 -14.32 5.17 -4.81
N GLY A 46 -13.91 6.40 -4.51
CA GLY A 46 -14.83 7.46 -4.09
C GLY A 46 -15.47 7.23 -2.71
N GLU A 47 -15.03 6.19 -1.98
CA GLU A 47 -15.58 5.80 -0.68
C GLU A 47 -14.50 5.21 0.24
N LEU A 48 -14.59 5.50 1.53
CA LEU A 48 -13.93 4.71 2.56
C LEU A 48 -14.75 3.46 2.83
N LYS A 49 -14.10 2.29 2.77
CA LYS A 49 -14.78 1.03 3.09
C LYS A 49 -15.18 0.98 4.56
N GLY A 50 -16.44 0.62 4.80
CA GLY A 50 -16.99 0.45 6.13
C GLY A 50 -16.35 -0.73 6.86
N GLY A 51 -16.31 -0.66 8.19
CA GLY A 51 -15.91 -1.79 9.01
C GLY A 51 -17.05 -2.78 9.12
N VAL A 52 -16.83 -4.03 8.69
CA VAL A 52 -17.74 -5.12 9.04
C VAL A 52 -17.49 -5.44 10.50
N ASN A 53 -18.49 -5.18 11.35
CA ASN A 53 -18.54 -5.79 12.67
C ASN A 53 -18.68 -7.30 12.49
N ASP A 54 -17.73 -8.08 13.00
CA ASP A 54 -18.12 -9.41 13.46
C ASP A 54 -19.02 -9.25 14.71
N ALA A 55 -19.83 -10.26 15.00
CA ALA A 55 -20.69 -10.28 16.18
C ALA A 55 -19.93 -10.47 17.51
N LYS A 56 -18.59 -10.46 17.49
CA LYS A 56 -17.74 -10.77 18.66
C LYS A 56 -17.11 -9.56 19.33
N GLY A 57 -17.23 -8.37 18.74
CA GLY A 57 -16.85 -7.14 19.41
C GLY A 57 -15.32 -6.95 19.47
N GLY A 58 -14.85 -5.96 18.72
CA GLY A 58 -13.73 -5.11 19.10
C GLY A 58 -12.30 -5.67 19.04
N ALA A 59 -12.02 -6.85 19.60
CA ALA A 59 -10.65 -7.35 19.69
C ALA A 59 -10.16 -8.00 18.38
N GLU A 60 -11.06 -8.66 17.65
CA GLU A 60 -10.75 -9.39 16.41
C GLU A 60 -11.26 -8.68 15.15
N SER A 61 -12.08 -7.63 15.32
CA SER A 61 -12.50 -6.75 14.23
C SER A 61 -11.31 -5.91 13.76
N LEU A 62 -10.45 -6.56 12.96
CA LEU A 62 -9.46 -5.97 12.07
C LEU A 62 -8.28 -5.30 12.75
N GLU A 63 -7.67 -5.97 13.75
CA GLU A 63 -6.46 -5.46 14.40
C GLU A 63 -6.63 -3.99 14.87
N GLY A 64 -7.86 -3.58 15.17
CA GLY A 64 -8.22 -2.22 15.55
C GLY A 64 -7.99 -1.15 14.47
N MET A 65 -8.46 -1.32 13.22
CA MET A 65 -8.12 -0.39 12.12
C MET A 65 -9.27 0.29 11.34
N VAL A 66 -10.55 0.07 11.66
CA VAL A 66 -11.64 0.82 10.97
C VAL A 66 -12.08 2.00 11.82
N PHE A 67 -11.52 3.17 11.54
CA PHE A 67 -11.80 4.40 12.27
C PHE A 67 -12.42 5.46 11.38
N PHE A 68 -13.54 6.02 11.83
CA PHE A 68 -14.26 7.06 11.09
C PHE A 68 -14.09 8.48 11.62
N SER A 69 -13.33 8.71 12.70
CA SER A 69 -12.98 10.10 13.04
C SER A 69 -11.87 10.17 14.07
N ASP A 70 -10.75 10.79 13.69
CA ASP A 70 -9.68 11.29 14.56
C ASP A 70 -10.15 12.44 15.48
N ARG A 71 -11.36 12.95 15.24
CA ARG A 71 -12.11 13.94 16.03
C ARG A 71 -13.14 13.31 16.98
N THR A 72 -12.91 12.07 17.42
CA THR A 72 -13.75 11.40 18.43
C THR A 72 -13.00 11.32 19.76
N PRO A 73 -13.63 11.67 20.90
CA PRO A 73 -13.12 11.36 22.24
C PRO A 73 -12.70 9.90 22.38
N GLU A 74 -11.55 9.61 23.01
CA GLU A 74 -11.14 8.23 23.34
C GLU A 74 -11.76 7.76 24.66
N ARG A 75 -12.18 8.70 25.50
CA ARG A 75 -12.88 8.49 26.76
C ARG A 75 -14.07 9.44 26.85
N SER A 76 -15.08 9.02 27.61
CA SER A 76 -16.26 9.85 27.90
C SER A 76 -15.94 11.16 28.64
N THR A 77 -14.73 11.27 29.19
CA THR A 77 -14.23 12.44 29.93
C THR A 77 -13.39 13.40 29.11
N ASP A 78 -13.06 13.07 27.85
CA ASP A 78 -12.20 13.94 27.03
C ASP A 78 -13.00 15.18 26.58
N SER A 79 -12.52 16.37 26.92
CA SER A 79 -13.14 17.65 26.55
C SER A 79 -12.78 18.11 25.14
N THR A 80 -11.73 17.54 24.55
CA THR A 80 -11.23 17.87 23.21
C THR A 80 -10.89 16.61 22.43
N THR A 81 -10.79 16.75 21.11
CA THR A 81 -10.34 15.69 20.21
C THR A 81 -8.83 15.49 20.32
N ARG A 82 -8.40 14.44 21.03
CA ARG A 82 -7.03 13.87 21.10
C ARG A 82 -5.84 14.86 21.12
N ASP A 83 -5.00 14.76 22.15
CA ASP A 83 -3.68 15.44 22.24
C ASP A 83 -2.64 15.05 21.15
N ASN A 84 -3.01 14.24 20.15
CA ASN A 84 -2.14 13.78 19.07
C ASN A 84 -2.91 13.53 17.77
N LEU A 85 -3.62 14.54 17.28
CA LEU A 85 -4.43 14.48 16.06
C LEU A 85 -3.65 13.83 14.89
N ARG A 86 -4.23 12.78 14.30
CA ARG A 86 -3.71 11.97 13.17
C ARG A 86 -2.41 11.17 13.41
N SER A 87 -1.92 11.04 14.64
CA SER A 87 -0.72 10.21 14.93
C SER A 87 -0.87 8.76 14.44
N LYS A 88 -1.97 8.10 14.82
CA LYS A 88 -2.29 6.72 14.39
C LYS A 88 -2.48 6.61 12.88
N ALA A 89 -3.19 7.55 12.27
CA ALA A 89 -3.38 7.60 10.81
C ALA A 89 -2.02 7.65 10.08
N ARG A 90 -1.08 8.48 10.55
CA ARG A 90 0.28 8.54 9.99
C ARG A 90 1.01 7.20 10.11
N LEU A 91 0.91 6.52 11.27
CA LEU A 91 1.51 5.20 11.46
C LEU A 91 0.92 4.16 10.49
N TYR A 92 -0.39 4.13 10.33
CA TYR A 92 -1.07 3.20 9.41
C TYR A 92 -0.73 3.49 7.94
N ALA A 93 -0.63 4.78 7.57
CA ALA A 93 -0.25 5.19 6.22
C ALA A 93 1.14 4.68 5.81
N GLU A 94 2.03 4.38 6.76
CA GLU A 94 3.33 3.78 6.45
C GLU A 94 3.21 2.35 5.92
N GLY A 95 2.07 1.67 6.15
CA GLY A 95 1.81 0.31 5.64
C GLY A 95 2.78 -0.75 6.17
N LYS A 96 3.50 -0.45 7.25
CA LYS A 96 4.46 -1.35 7.89
C LYS A 96 3.71 -2.44 8.66
N GLY A 97 4.22 -3.66 8.56
CA GLY A 97 3.73 -4.78 9.35
C GLY A 97 4.69 -5.95 9.29
N THR A 98 4.68 -6.76 10.35
CA THR A 98 5.46 -8.00 10.43
C THR A 98 4.86 -9.12 9.58
N LYS A 99 3.62 -8.95 9.10
CA LYS A 99 2.95 -9.92 8.25
C LYS A 99 3.43 -9.82 6.79
N PRO A 100 3.57 -10.97 6.10
CA PRO A 100 3.82 -11.05 4.65
C PRO A 100 2.84 -10.23 3.80
N SER A 101 1.62 -10.04 4.30
CA SER A 101 0.55 -9.31 3.65
C SER A 101 0.59 -7.79 3.83
N SER A 102 1.57 -7.24 4.56
CA SER A 102 1.67 -5.79 4.73
C SER A 102 1.91 -5.09 3.39
N ALA A 103 1.45 -3.85 3.27
CA ALA A 103 1.60 -3.06 2.06
C ALA A 103 3.07 -2.86 1.68
N VAL A 104 3.94 -2.60 2.67
CA VAL A 104 5.40 -2.52 2.46
C VAL A 104 5.93 -3.82 1.87
N ASN A 105 5.60 -4.97 2.47
CA ASN A 105 6.11 -6.26 1.99
C ASN A 105 5.63 -6.58 0.58
N ARG A 106 4.37 -6.27 0.24
CA ARG A 106 3.84 -6.44 -1.13
C ARG A 106 4.57 -5.56 -2.14
N ALA A 107 4.84 -4.31 -1.80
CA ALA A 107 5.59 -3.40 -2.67
C ALA A 107 7.06 -3.84 -2.86
N LEU A 108 7.69 -4.37 -1.81
CA LEU A 108 9.04 -4.96 -1.89
C LEU A 108 9.05 -6.27 -2.68
N GLN A 109 8.05 -7.14 -2.49
CA GLN A 109 7.87 -8.36 -3.28
C GLN A 109 7.76 -8.04 -4.76
N TYR A 110 6.99 -7.01 -5.11
CA TYR A 110 6.89 -6.57 -6.50
C TYR A 110 8.26 -6.21 -7.06
N LYS A 111 9.05 -5.41 -6.32
CA LYS A 111 10.41 -5.06 -6.74
C LYS A 111 11.32 -6.29 -6.92
N MET A 112 11.21 -7.28 -6.04
CA MET A 112 11.96 -8.54 -6.16
C MET A 112 11.52 -9.36 -7.38
N THR A 113 10.21 -9.42 -7.68
CA THR A 113 9.72 -10.08 -8.89
C THR A 113 10.16 -9.38 -10.17
N GLN A 114 10.26 -8.04 -10.17
CA GLN A 114 10.86 -7.29 -11.27
C GLN A 114 12.35 -7.66 -11.44
N ALA A 115 13.10 -7.79 -10.35
CA ALA A 115 14.50 -8.21 -10.39
C ALA A 115 14.69 -9.65 -10.90
N MET A 116 13.78 -10.56 -10.52
CA MET A 116 13.77 -11.92 -11.06
C MET A 116 13.52 -11.91 -12.57
N GLN A 117 12.49 -11.20 -13.02
CA GLN A 117 12.18 -11.10 -14.45
C GLN A 117 13.36 -10.52 -15.23
N ALA A 118 13.96 -9.43 -14.75
CA ALA A 118 15.12 -8.82 -15.38
C ALA A 118 16.34 -9.77 -15.45
N ALA A 119 16.53 -10.62 -14.43
CA ALA A 119 17.57 -11.65 -14.45
C ALA A 119 17.27 -12.70 -15.54
N THR A 120 16.02 -13.17 -15.63
CA THR A 120 15.59 -14.10 -16.67
C THR A 120 15.77 -13.51 -18.08
N ASP A 121 15.33 -12.27 -18.30
CA ASP A 121 15.43 -11.59 -19.61
C ASP A 121 16.90 -11.42 -20.06
N LYS A 122 17.82 -11.26 -19.10
CA LYS A 122 19.27 -11.14 -19.35
C LYS A 122 20.02 -12.48 -19.33
N GLY A 123 19.35 -13.61 -19.14
CA GLY A 123 19.99 -14.92 -18.99
C GLY A 123 20.88 -15.06 -17.75
N THR A 124 20.67 -14.21 -16.74
CA THR A 124 21.41 -14.26 -15.47
C THR A 124 20.76 -15.28 -14.53
N GLN A 125 21.54 -16.22 -13.99
CA GLN A 125 21.02 -17.21 -13.06
C GLN A 125 20.67 -16.59 -11.70
N LEU A 126 19.54 -17.03 -11.13
CA LEU A 126 19.18 -16.72 -9.75
C LEU A 126 20.12 -17.43 -8.77
N ASN A 127 20.32 -16.86 -7.59
CA ASN A 127 21.20 -17.40 -6.59
C ASN A 127 20.52 -18.54 -5.79
N LEU A 128 20.80 -19.78 -6.17
CA LEU A 128 20.22 -21.02 -5.63
C LEU A 128 20.97 -21.54 -4.38
N THR A 129 21.17 -20.68 -3.37
CA THR A 129 21.96 -21.02 -2.17
C THR A 129 21.16 -21.48 -0.95
N GLN A 130 19.82 -21.48 -1.00
CA GLN A 130 19.03 -22.02 0.11
C GLN A 130 18.94 -23.54 0.04
N LYS A 131 18.72 -24.15 1.20
CA LYS A 131 18.50 -25.60 1.32
C LYS A 131 17.30 -26.03 0.46
N PRO A 132 17.32 -27.26 -0.09
CA PRO A 132 16.15 -27.90 -0.67
C PRO A 132 14.94 -27.79 0.25
N ILE A 133 13.76 -27.64 -0.34
CA ILE A 133 12.50 -27.57 0.40
C ILE A 133 11.57 -28.71 -0.01
N GLN A 134 10.74 -29.15 0.94
CA GLN A 134 9.67 -30.11 0.71
C GLN A 134 8.32 -29.45 0.95
N ILE A 135 7.38 -29.68 0.03
CA ILE A 135 6.01 -29.15 0.08
C ILE A 135 5.05 -30.34 0.10
N SER A 136 4.16 -30.39 1.08
CA SER A 136 3.09 -31.37 1.14
C SER A 136 1.80 -30.78 0.56
N VAL A 137 1.13 -31.51 -0.32
CA VAL A 137 -0.16 -31.13 -0.92
C VAL A 137 -1.19 -32.24 -0.72
N ASP A 138 -2.48 -31.92 -0.75
CA ASP A 138 -3.51 -32.95 -0.64
C ASP A 138 -3.64 -33.73 -1.97
N SER A 139 -3.46 -33.06 -3.11
CA SER A 139 -3.41 -33.67 -4.44
C SER A 139 -2.37 -32.99 -5.34
N MET A 140 -1.91 -33.70 -6.39
CA MET A 140 -0.93 -33.15 -7.33
C MET A 140 -1.48 -32.00 -8.20
N ASP A 141 -2.79 -31.79 -8.23
CA ASP A 141 -3.42 -30.66 -8.92
C ASP A 141 -3.16 -29.32 -8.19
N GLU A 142 -2.85 -29.36 -6.89
CA GLU A 142 -2.59 -28.16 -6.06
C GLU A 142 -1.14 -27.69 -6.09
N VAL A 143 -0.24 -28.46 -6.72
CA VAL A 143 1.21 -28.24 -6.73
C VAL A 143 1.56 -26.79 -7.10
N ARG A 144 0.96 -26.25 -8.16
CA ARG A 144 1.27 -24.88 -8.63
C ARG A 144 0.92 -23.83 -7.58
N ALA A 145 -0.25 -23.93 -6.97
CA ALA A 145 -0.71 -22.99 -5.94
C ALA A 145 0.14 -23.08 -4.66
N ALA A 146 0.52 -24.29 -4.26
CA ALA A 146 1.38 -24.53 -3.11
C ALA A 146 2.79 -23.96 -3.31
N ILE A 147 3.40 -24.21 -4.47
CA ILE A 147 4.72 -23.64 -4.83
C ILE A 147 4.63 -22.11 -4.90
N LYS A 148 3.59 -21.54 -5.50
CA LYS A 148 3.39 -20.08 -5.56
C LYS A 148 3.30 -19.47 -4.15
N THR A 149 2.59 -20.11 -3.24
CA THR A 149 2.50 -19.68 -1.83
C THR A 149 3.87 -19.75 -1.14
N GLN A 150 4.61 -20.82 -1.37
CA GLN A 150 5.96 -20.97 -0.84
C GLN A 150 6.91 -19.91 -1.38
N MET A 151 6.80 -19.59 -2.67
CA MET A 151 7.56 -18.52 -3.32
C MET A 151 7.29 -17.16 -2.70
N GLN A 152 6.03 -16.82 -2.42
CA GLN A 152 5.67 -15.60 -1.68
C GLN A 152 6.31 -15.56 -0.28
N SER A 153 6.39 -16.71 0.41
CA SER A 153 7.06 -16.81 1.70
C SER A 153 8.56 -16.53 1.58
N ILE A 154 9.24 -17.15 0.60
CA ILE A 154 10.67 -16.92 0.33
C ILE A 154 10.94 -15.45 0.04
N LEU A 155 10.13 -14.82 -0.81
CA LEU A 155 10.25 -13.39 -1.11
C LEU A 155 10.03 -12.54 0.15
N THR A 156 9.04 -12.89 0.98
CA THR A 156 8.82 -12.21 2.26
C THR A 156 10.05 -12.29 3.16
N ASP A 157 10.63 -13.47 3.33
CA ASP A 157 11.82 -13.65 4.16
C ASP A 157 13.00 -12.83 3.62
N ASN A 158 13.19 -12.81 2.30
CA ASN A 158 14.18 -11.95 1.63
C ASN A 158 13.93 -10.46 1.91
N SER A 159 12.67 -10.00 1.96
CA SER A 159 12.35 -8.59 2.25
C SER A 159 12.78 -8.13 3.65
N PHE A 160 12.84 -9.04 4.62
CA PHE A 160 13.27 -8.72 5.99
C PHE A 160 14.79 -8.70 6.15
N VAL A 161 15.52 -9.49 5.35
CA VAL A 161 16.98 -9.64 5.48
C VAL A 161 17.78 -8.78 4.52
N LEU A 162 17.13 -8.08 3.58
CA LEU A 162 17.77 -7.20 2.60
C LEU A 162 17.54 -5.72 2.95
N PRO A 163 18.38 -5.12 3.81
CA PRO A 163 18.26 -3.71 4.16
C PRO A 163 18.46 -2.82 2.93
N GLY A 164 17.63 -1.79 2.77
CA GLY A 164 17.75 -0.83 1.67
C GLY A 164 17.27 -1.33 0.31
N LEU A 165 16.48 -2.40 0.26
CA LEU A 165 15.94 -2.99 -0.97
C LEU A 165 15.27 -1.96 -1.90
N THR A 166 14.61 -0.94 -1.35
CA THR A 166 13.98 0.15 -2.12
C THR A 166 14.98 0.97 -2.95
N LYS A 167 16.27 1.00 -2.59
CA LYS A 167 17.32 1.74 -3.31
C LYS A 167 18.18 0.87 -4.23
N MET A 168 18.04 -0.44 -4.16
CA MET A 168 18.85 -1.37 -4.98
C MET A 168 18.39 -1.40 -6.43
N SER A 169 19.31 -1.61 -7.36
CA SER A 169 18.99 -1.93 -8.75
C SER A 169 18.45 -3.37 -8.88
N PRO A 170 17.74 -3.71 -9.98
CA PRO A 170 17.32 -5.08 -10.25
C PRO A 170 18.46 -6.11 -10.14
N GLU A 171 19.66 -5.79 -10.65
CA GLU A 171 20.84 -6.66 -10.64
C GLU A 171 21.38 -6.87 -9.22
N GLN A 172 21.38 -5.81 -8.40
CA GLN A 172 21.77 -5.90 -6.99
C GLN A 172 20.79 -6.76 -6.20
N ILE A 173 19.50 -6.69 -6.53
CA ILE A 173 18.48 -7.52 -5.88
C ILE A 173 18.64 -8.97 -6.31
N SER A 174 18.68 -9.26 -7.61
CA SER A 174 18.74 -10.64 -8.12
C SER A 174 19.95 -11.41 -7.62
N SER A 175 21.12 -10.77 -7.50
CA SER A 175 22.34 -11.40 -6.94
C SER A 175 22.25 -11.72 -5.44
N LYS A 176 21.37 -11.02 -4.71
CA LYS A 176 21.18 -11.20 -3.25
C LYS A 176 19.99 -12.07 -2.89
N LEU A 177 19.01 -12.25 -3.79
CA LEU A 177 17.86 -13.10 -3.56
C LEU A 177 18.29 -14.56 -3.43
N LYS A 178 17.99 -15.17 -2.29
CA LYS A 178 18.32 -16.57 -2.05
C LYS A 178 17.10 -17.43 -2.32
N PHE A 179 17.26 -18.42 -3.20
CA PHE A 179 16.23 -19.41 -3.53
C PHE A 179 16.69 -20.84 -3.21
N PRO A 180 15.76 -21.76 -2.92
CA PRO A 180 16.06 -23.19 -2.82
C PRO A 180 16.64 -23.72 -4.12
N SER A 181 17.65 -24.59 -4.02
CA SER A 181 18.24 -25.29 -5.17
C SER A 181 17.39 -26.48 -5.67
N GLU A 182 16.39 -26.87 -4.90
CA GLU A 182 15.51 -28.00 -5.17
C GLU A 182 14.16 -27.81 -4.47
N ILE A 183 13.09 -28.23 -5.15
CA ILE A 183 11.75 -28.33 -4.58
C ILE A 183 11.24 -29.76 -4.78
N THR A 184 10.92 -30.42 -3.67
CA THR A 184 10.26 -31.72 -3.69
C THR A 184 8.82 -31.54 -3.25
N VAL A 185 7.87 -32.05 -4.03
CA VAL A 185 6.44 -32.01 -3.71
C VAL A 185 5.94 -33.42 -3.51
N SER A 186 5.27 -33.67 -2.39
CA SER A 186 4.70 -34.96 -2.04
C SER A 186 3.20 -34.80 -1.77
N SER A 187 2.37 -35.65 -2.36
CA SER A 187 0.92 -35.68 -2.13
C SER A 187 0.51 -36.72 -1.11
N ARG A 188 -0.69 -36.59 -0.53
CA ARG A 188 -1.22 -37.52 0.48
C ARG A 188 -1.39 -38.95 -0.04
N ASP A 189 -1.64 -39.12 -1.33
CA ASP A 189 -1.74 -40.42 -2.02
C ASP A 189 -0.37 -41.06 -2.34
N GLY A 190 0.74 -40.41 -1.96
CA GLY A 190 2.10 -40.95 -2.08
C GLY A 190 2.81 -40.62 -3.38
N ALA A 191 2.22 -39.81 -4.28
CA ALA A 191 2.94 -39.31 -5.43
C ALA A 191 4.00 -38.27 -5.02
N GLU A 192 5.16 -38.32 -5.67
CA GLU A 192 6.27 -37.40 -5.40
C GLU A 192 6.83 -36.83 -6.70
N ARG A 193 7.12 -35.53 -6.70
CA ARG A 193 7.77 -34.84 -7.82
C ARG A 193 8.91 -33.98 -7.29
N LYS A 194 10.11 -34.20 -7.83
CA LYS A 194 11.31 -33.42 -7.56
C LYS A 194 11.59 -32.47 -8.73
N ILE A 195 11.80 -31.19 -8.45
CA ILE A 195 12.02 -30.12 -9.42
C ILE A 195 13.39 -29.49 -9.17
N ILE A 196 14.30 -29.61 -10.13
CA ILE A 196 15.71 -29.18 -10.04
C ILE A 196 16.23 -28.62 -11.38
N GLY A 197 17.41 -28.01 -11.37
CA GLY A 197 18.12 -27.59 -12.59
C GLY A 197 17.31 -26.62 -13.46
N ASP A 198 17.31 -26.85 -14.77
CA ASP A 198 16.64 -25.99 -15.75
C ASP A 198 15.12 -25.94 -15.57
N GLU A 199 14.50 -27.03 -15.09
CA GLU A 199 13.07 -27.04 -14.76
C GLU A 199 12.77 -26.08 -13.61
N LEU A 200 13.61 -26.08 -12.57
CA LEU A 200 13.49 -25.17 -11.44
C LEU A 200 13.72 -23.71 -11.85
N ALA A 201 14.70 -23.45 -12.72
CA ALA A 201 14.95 -22.11 -13.24
C ALA A 201 13.75 -21.55 -14.02
N ARG A 202 13.14 -22.37 -14.90
CA ARG A 202 11.90 -22.00 -15.61
C ARG A 202 10.74 -21.78 -14.65
N LEU A 203 10.57 -22.64 -13.67
CA LEU A 203 9.54 -22.50 -12.64
C LEU A 203 9.66 -21.17 -11.89
N TYR A 204 10.86 -20.77 -11.47
CA TYR A 204 11.06 -19.47 -10.81
C TYR A 204 10.77 -18.29 -11.73
N ALA A 205 11.14 -18.35 -13.01
CA ALA A 205 10.83 -17.30 -13.96
C ALA A 205 9.32 -17.12 -14.14
N GLU A 206 8.59 -18.22 -14.37
CA GLU A 206 7.13 -18.17 -14.52
C GLU A 206 6.44 -17.66 -13.25
N LEU A 207 6.83 -18.16 -12.08
CA LEU A 207 6.28 -17.69 -10.79
C LEU A 207 6.61 -16.22 -10.53
N GLY A 208 7.78 -15.76 -10.93
CA GLY A 208 8.16 -14.34 -10.89
C GLY A 208 7.18 -13.49 -11.69
N GLY A 209 6.89 -13.89 -12.93
CA GLY A 209 5.91 -13.23 -13.80
C GLY A 209 4.49 -13.25 -13.23
N GLU A 210 4.02 -14.41 -12.75
CA GLU A 210 2.70 -14.55 -12.13
C GLU A 210 2.54 -13.65 -10.89
N LEU A 211 3.51 -13.70 -9.97
CA LEU A 211 3.47 -12.92 -8.73
C LEU A 211 3.57 -11.42 -9.02
N LYS A 212 4.38 -11.03 -9.99
CA LYS A 212 4.44 -9.64 -10.47
C LYS A 212 3.05 -9.19 -10.94
N SER A 213 2.40 -9.98 -11.80
CA SER A 213 1.06 -9.68 -12.32
C SER A 213 0.01 -9.57 -11.20
N ASP A 214 0.00 -10.51 -10.25
CA ASP A 214 -0.90 -10.45 -9.09
C ASP A 214 -0.74 -9.13 -8.30
N LEU A 215 0.51 -8.71 -8.07
CA LEU A 215 0.85 -7.49 -7.35
C LEU A 215 0.39 -6.23 -8.10
N GLU A 216 0.59 -6.19 -9.42
CA GLU A 216 0.08 -5.10 -10.28
C GLU A 216 -1.45 -5.05 -10.31
N ASN A 217 -2.11 -6.20 -10.20
CA ASN A 217 -3.58 -6.35 -10.20
C ASN A 217 -4.20 -6.11 -8.82
N GLY A 218 -3.67 -5.14 -8.06
CA GLY A 218 -4.28 -4.68 -6.81
C GLY A 218 -3.93 -5.55 -5.59
N LYS A 219 -2.90 -6.40 -5.66
CA LYS A 219 -2.32 -7.02 -4.46
C LYS A 219 -1.24 -6.14 -3.83
N ALA A 220 -0.66 -5.17 -4.52
CA ALA A 220 0.21 -4.14 -3.95
C ALA A 220 -0.35 -2.72 -4.16
N PRO A 221 -0.06 -1.76 -3.26
CA PRO A 221 -0.52 -0.39 -3.43
C PRO A 221 0.13 0.25 -4.65
N PHE A 222 -0.67 0.83 -5.53
CA PHE A 222 -0.28 1.37 -6.82
C PHE A 222 0.77 2.47 -6.68
N LEU A 223 0.62 3.39 -5.72
CA LEU A 223 1.64 4.42 -5.46
C LEU A 223 2.97 3.81 -5.02
N GLY A 224 2.95 2.69 -4.29
CA GLY A 224 4.15 1.93 -3.94
C GLY A 224 4.79 1.24 -5.15
N LEU A 225 3.97 0.74 -6.08
CA LEU A 225 4.44 0.15 -7.34
C LEU A 225 5.19 1.17 -8.20
N ILE A 226 4.58 2.33 -8.48
CA ILE A 226 5.21 3.39 -9.29
C ILE A 226 6.36 4.09 -8.55
N ASN A 227 6.45 3.97 -7.23
CA ASN A 227 7.54 4.49 -6.41
C ASN A 227 8.60 3.43 -6.06
N ASN A 228 8.84 2.49 -6.97
CA ASN A 228 9.91 1.48 -6.86
C ASN A 228 9.91 0.72 -5.52
N GLY A 229 8.72 0.34 -5.05
CA GLY A 229 8.52 -0.41 -3.81
C GLY A 229 8.49 0.43 -2.55
N ALA A 230 8.71 1.75 -2.62
CA ALA A 230 8.64 2.66 -1.48
C ALA A 230 7.22 3.19 -1.28
N ILE A 231 6.66 3.00 -0.07
CA ILE A 231 5.31 3.49 0.25
C ILE A 231 5.25 5.02 0.21
N VAL A 232 4.17 5.53 -0.41
CA VAL A 232 3.72 6.91 -0.35
C VAL A 232 2.60 6.99 0.69
N PRO A 233 2.90 7.38 1.94
CA PRO A 233 1.91 7.44 2.99
C PRO A 233 0.97 8.62 2.75
N MET A 234 -0.32 8.33 2.73
CA MET A 234 -1.39 9.32 2.59
C MET A 234 -2.27 9.33 3.84
N VAL A 235 -2.62 10.52 4.31
CA VAL A 235 -3.53 10.72 5.42
C VAL A 235 -4.69 11.61 4.96
N PHE A 236 -5.92 11.12 5.12
CA PHE A 236 -7.15 11.82 4.80
C PHE A 236 -7.71 12.55 6.03
N GLY A 237 -8.12 13.81 5.84
CA GLY A 237 -8.86 14.60 6.82
C GLY A 237 -10.30 14.80 6.37
N PHE A 238 -11.26 14.48 7.23
CA PHE A 238 -12.68 14.57 6.95
C PHE A 238 -13.38 15.63 7.82
N GLU A 239 -14.54 16.11 7.32
CA GLU A 239 -15.52 16.80 8.17
C GLU A 239 -15.97 15.90 9.32
N LYS A 240 -16.52 16.52 10.37
CA LYS A 240 -17.08 15.76 11.48
C LYS A 240 -18.24 14.89 10.97
N ILE A 241 -18.22 13.62 11.36
CA ILE A 241 -19.33 12.69 11.14
C ILE A 241 -20.18 12.65 12.41
N SER A 242 -21.49 12.80 12.24
CA SER A 242 -22.49 12.65 13.28
C SER A 242 -23.07 11.23 13.31
N GLY A 243 -23.70 10.84 14.41
CA GLY A 243 -24.40 9.54 14.50
C GLY A 243 -23.50 8.30 14.46
N LEU A 244 -22.19 8.45 14.73
CA LEU A 244 -21.29 7.30 14.85
C LEU A 244 -21.73 6.39 15.99
N LYS A 245 -21.66 5.07 15.76
CA LYS A 245 -21.83 4.09 16.83
C LYS A 245 -20.54 4.03 17.64
N SER A 246 -20.66 3.83 18.95
CA SER A 246 -19.51 3.65 19.83
C SER A 246 -19.50 2.27 20.45
N HIS A 247 -18.31 1.67 20.56
CA HIS A 247 -18.09 0.46 21.35
C HIS A 247 -16.89 0.66 22.28
N THR A 248 -16.91 -0.02 23.42
CA THR A 248 -15.85 0.05 24.42
C THR A 248 -15.15 -1.30 24.50
N ILE A 249 -13.82 -1.29 24.44
CA ILE A 249 -13.00 -2.49 24.63
C ILE A 249 -12.29 -2.37 25.98
N SER A 250 -12.37 -3.43 26.78
CA SER A 250 -11.60 -3.55 28.02
C SER A 250 -10.11 -3.48 27.72
N GLY A 251 -9.38 -2.63 28.45
CA GLY A 251 -7.93 -2.55 28.36
C GLY A 251 -7.25 -3.82 28.88
N ALA A 252 -5.93 -3.90 28.69
CA ALA A 252 -5.10 -4.84 29.44
C ALA A 252 -5.25 -4.64 30.96
N PRO A 253 -4.87 -5.60 31.82
CA PRO A 253 -4.87 -5.39 33.27
C PRO A 253 -4.13 -4.10 33.63
N ASN A 254 -4.78 -3.18 34.33
CA ASN A 254 -4.33 -1.82 34.69
C ASN A 254 -4.38 -0.75 33.58
N GLU A 255 -4.92 -1.05 32.40
CA GLU A 255 -5.25 -0.03 31.38
C GLU A 255 -6.72 0.37 31.45
N ALA A 256 -6.98 1.68 31.34
CA ALA A 256 -8.34 2.17 31.18
C ALA A 256 -8.98 1.60 29.89
N PRO A 257 -10.30 1.31 29.91
CA PRO A 257 -11.02 0.88 28.73
C PRO A 257 -10.94 1.94 27.63
N LYS A 258 -10.90 1.49 26.37
CA LYS A 258 -10.76 2.35 25.19
C LYS A 258 -12.10 2.40 24.45
N GLN A 259 -12.57 3.60 24.13
CA GLN A 259 -13.77 3.81 23.33
C GLN A 259 -13.41 4.01 21.86
N PHE A 260 -14.22 3.43 20.98
CA PHE A 260 -14.03 3.48 19.54
C PHE A 260 -15.34 3.80 18.83
N SER A 261 -15.31 4.76 17.91
CA SER A 261 -16.47 5.14 17.10
C SER A 261 -16.33 4.71 15.64
N TYR A 262 -17.42 4.17 15.09
CA TYR A 262 -17.44 3.56 13.77
C TYR A 262 -18.81 3.68 13.08
N GLN A 263 -18.81 3.37 11.78
CA GLN A 263 -19.99 3.05 11.01
C GLN A 263 -19.77 1.73 10.26
N ASN A 264 -20.86 0.99 10.08
CA ASN A 264 -20.85 -0.36 9.51
C ASN A 264 -21.12 -0.38 7.99
N LYS A 265 -21.21 0.78 7.35
CA LYS A 265 -21.39 0.95 5.91
C LYS A 265 -20.21 1.73 5.34
N ASN A 266 -20.00 1.59 4.03
CA ASN A 266 -19.05 2.44 3.33
C ASN A 266 -19.46 3.90 3.44
N HIS A 267 -18.47 4.77 3.42
CA HIS A 267 -18.64 6.21 3.56
C HIS A 267 -18.19 6.91 2.29
N PRO A 268 -19.06 7.63 1.58
CA PRO A 268 -18.67 8.38 0.40
C PRO A 268 -17.67 9.48 0.79
N LEU A 269 -16.60 9.63 0.01
CA LEU A 269 -15.64 10.73 0.18
C LEU A 269 -16.30 12.10 -0.08
N GLY A 270 -17.37 12.13 -0.88
CA GLY A 270 -18.21 13.31 -1.07
C GLY A 270 -19.03 13.72 0.16
N GLY A 271 -19.05 12.89 1.21
CA GLY A 271 -19.84 13.11 2.41
C GLY A 271 -21.27 12.57 2.30
N SER A 272 -21.96 12.59 3.43
CA SER A 272 -23.35 12.18 3.57
C SER A 272 -24.13 13.23 4.36
N GLU A 273 -25.44 13.02 4.56
CA GLU A 273 -26.24 13.86 5.47
C GLU A 273 -25.65 13.91 6.89
N ALA A 274 -24.95 12.85 7.32
CA ALA A 274 -24.27 12.80 8.61
C ALA A 274 -22.93 13.56 8.63
N GLY A 275 -22.50 14.15 7.51
CA GLY A 275 -21.20 14.81 7.34
C GLY A 275 -20.14 13.88 6.76
N GLY A 276 -18.87 14.13 7.11
CA GLY A 276 -17.73 13.30 6.72
C GLY A 276 -17.20 13.52 5.31
N LYS A 277 -17.45 14.66 4.70
CA LYS A 277 -16.82 14.98 3.40
C LYS A 277 -15.30 15.02 3.55
N LEU A 278 -14.56 14.51 2.56
CA LEU A 278 -13.11 14.66 2.48
C LEU A 278 -12.77 16.15 2.33
N LYS A 279 -11.88 16.67 3.18
CA LYS A 279 -11.43 18.07 3.15
C LYS A 279 -9.94 18.23 3.02
N GLU A 280 -9.17 17.19 3.35
CA GLU A 280 -7.72 17.29 3.37
C GLU A 280 -7.06 15.99 2.93
N ILE A 281 -6.00 16.11 2.14
CA ILE A 281 -5.02 15.04 1.89
C ILE A 281 -3.67 15.53 2.40
N GLU A 282 -3.12 14.81 3.38
CA GLU A 282 -1.82 15.05 3.97
C GLU A 282 -0.79 14.07 3.38
N LEU A 283 0.34 14.63 2.92
CA LEU A 283 1.49 13.96 2.33
C LEU A 283 2.77 14.41 3.04
N ARG A 284 3.87 13.65 2.90
CA ARG A 284 5.13 14.00 3.59
C ARG A 284 5.86 15.17 2.97
N ASP A 285 5.91 15.21 1.64
CA ASP A 285 6.70 16.16 0.86
C ASP A 285 6.10 16.34 -0.55
N LEU A 286 6.67 17.27 -1.32
CA LEU A 286 6.24 17.53 -2.70
C LEU A 286 6.57 16.36 -3.65
N LYS A 287 7.51 15.48 -3.30
CA LYS A 287 7.81 14.29 -4.11
C LYS A 287 6.68 13.28 -4.02
N ASP A 288 6.13 13.09 -2.83
CA ASP A 288 4.95 12.26 -2.59
C ASP A 288 3.70 12.88 -3.26
N LEU A 289 3.59 14.22 -3.33
CA LEU A 289 2.56 14.89 -4.14
C LEU A 289 2.74 14.61 -5.64
N ALA A 290 3.95 14.73 -6.19
CA ALA A 290 4.23 14.40 -7.59
C ALA A 290 3.84 12.96 -7.92
N THR A 291 4.17 12.00 -7.04
CA THR A 291 3.81 10.59 -7.20
C THR A 291 2.29 10.38 -7.14
N LEU A 292 1.60 11.05 -6.21
CA LEU A 292 0.13 11.01 -6.15
C LEU A 292 -0.48 11.52 -7.46
N GLN A 293 -0.04 12.68 -7.95
CA GLN A 293 -0.58 13.28 -9.17
C GLN A 293 -0.32 12.43 -10.41
N LEU A 294 0.87 11.85 -10.55
CA LEU A 294 1.14 10.87 -11.60
C LEU A 294 0.20 9.65 -11.50
N GLY A 295 -0.03 9.17 -10.27
CA GLY A 295 -0.98 8.08 -10.03
C GLY A 295 -2.42 8.44 -10.41
N CYS A 296 -2.86 9.65 -10.08
CA CYS A 296 -4.16 10.19 -10.47
C CYS A 296 -4.32 10.25 -11.99
N LEU A 297 -3.33 10.81 -12.70
CA LEU A 297 -3.33 10.87 -14.17
C LEU A 297 -3.37 9.47 -14.79
N ALA A 298 -2.56 8.53 -14.29
CA ALA A 298 -2.52 7.16 -14.81
C ALA A 298 -3.79 6.34 -14.51
N LYS A 299 -4.58 6.73 -13.51
CA LYS A 299 -5.83 6.03 -13.15
C LYS A 299 -7.11 6.80 -13.50
N GLY A 300 -6.99 7.99 -14.07
CA GLY A 300 -8.14 8.86 -14.34
C GLY A 300 -8.88 9.27 -13.07
N ILE A 301 -8.15 9.47 -11.97
CA ILE A 301 -8.72 9.85 -10.68
C ILE A 301 -8.57 11.37 -10.52
N GLU A 302 -9.67 12.04 -10.23
CA GLU A 302 -9.68 13.47 -9.93
C GLU A 302 -9.74 13.69 -8.41
N ILE A 303 -8.86 14.55 -7.90
CA ILE A 303 -8.95 15.02 -6.52
C ILE A 303 -10.00 16.15 -6.50
N PRO A 304 -11.03 16.09 -5.63
CA PRO A 304 -12.03 17.14 -5.59
C PRO A 304 -11.42 18.52 -5.34
N PRO A 305 -11.88 19.59 -6.02
CA PRO A 305 -11.24 20.90 -5.99
C PRO A 305 -11.32 21.61 -4.64
N ASP A 306 -12.21 21.16 -3.74
CA ASP A 306 -12.36 21.69 -2.39
C ASP A 306 -11.56 20.91 -1.33
N VAL A 307 -10.75 19.93 -1.76
CA VAL A 307 -9.82 19.19 -0.88
C VAL A 307 -8.49 19.92 -0.79
N VAL A 308 -8.10 20.28 0.42
CA VAL A 308 -6.83 20.94 0.73
C VAL A 308 -5.68 19.93 0.70
N ILE A 309 -4.56 20.30 0.09
CA ILE A 309 -3.33 19.52 0.14
C ILE A 309 -2.44 20.06 1.26
N ARG A 310 -2.06 19.18 2.20
CA ARG A 310 -1.13 19.48 3.29
C ARG A 310 0.18 18.73 3.11
N ILE A 311 1.28 19.46 3.10
CA ILE A 311 2.63 18.89 3.16
C ILE A 311 3.10 18.90 4.62
N ASN A 312 3.26 17.72 5.21
CA ASN A 312 3.64 17.53 6.61
C ASN A 312 4.88 16.63 6.71
N PRO A 313 6.08 17.22 6.79
CA PRO A 313 7.31 16.45 6.93
C PRO A 313 7.28 15.53 8.14
N ALA A 314 8.04 14.42 8.04
CA ALA A 314 8.17 13.46 9.13
C ALA A 314 8.63 14.15 10.43
N ALA A 315 8.18 13.65 11.58
CA ALA A 315 8.44 14.26 12.88
C ALA A 315 9.94 14.53 13.13
N GLY A 316 10.80 13.57 12.77
CA GLY A 316 12.25 13.72 12.88
C GLY A 316 12.89 14.76 11.94
N ILE A 317 12.22 15.16 10.86
CA ILE A 317 12.67 16.29 10.02
C ILE A 317 12.28 17.60 10.69
N LYS A 318 11.03 17.70 11.15
CA LYS A 318 10.52 18.91 11.83
C LYS A 318 11.33 19.26 13.07
N SER A 319 11.66 18.27 13.90
CA SER A 319 12.50 18.50 15.09
C SER A 319 13.92 18.94 14.76
N ARG A 320 14.51 18.47 13.64
CA ARG A 320 15.88 18.82 13.24
C ARG A 320 15.99 20.15 12.49
N THR A 321 14.96 20.53 11.73
CA THR A 321 15.03 21.66 10.80
C THR A 321 14.12 22.83 11.18
N GLY A 322 13.20 22.64 12.13
CA GLY A 322 12.19 23.64 12.50
C GLY A 322 11.09 23.84 11.45
N VAL A 323 11.11 23.10 10.34
CA VAL A 323 10.10 23.19 9.27
C VAL A 323 8.72 22.81 9.81
N LYS A 324 7.71 23.62 9.48
CA LYS A 324 6.31 23.38 9.84
C LYS A 324 5.56 22.72 8.68
N ALA A 325 4.38 22.17 8.98
CA ALA A 325 3.49 21.72 7.92
C ALA A 325 3.02 22.92 7.08
N GLN A 326 2.92 22.72 5.77
CA GLN A 326 2.46 23.71 4.81
C GLN A 326 1.11 23.27 4.23
N TYR A 327 0.17 24.20 4.17
CA TYR A 327 -1.07 24.01 3.41
C TYR A 327 -0.90 24.71 2.07
N LEU A 328 -1.15 23.97 1.00
CA LEU A 328 -1.12 24.53 -0.35
C LEU A 328 -2.49 25.14 -0.66
N THR A 329 -2.50 26.34 -1.21
CA THR A 329 -3.74 26.94 -1.74
C THR A 329 -4.17 26.20 -3.02
N ARG A 330 -5.42 26.42 -3.44
CA ARG A 330 -5.93 25.86 -4.69
C ARG A 330 -5.06 26.25 -5.89
N ASP A 331 -4.76 27.54 -6.05
CA ASP A 331 -3.88 28.06 -7.11
C ASP A 331 -2.49 27.41 -7.08
N GLN A 332 -1.98 27.13 -5.88
CA GLN A 332 -0.69 26.46 -5.72
C GLN A 332 -0.71 25.02 -6.20
N VAL A 333 -1.79 24.28 -5.90
CA VAL A 333 -1.98 22.90 -6.37
C VAL A 333 -2.20 22.88 -7.89
N GLU A 334 -3.03 23.78 -8.42
CA GLU A 334 -3.28 23.89 -9.87
C GLU A 334 -2.00 24.26 -10.64
N GLY A 335 -1.21 25.20 -10.12
CA GLY A 335 0.09 25.58 -10.68
C GLY A 335 1.08 24.43 -10.63
N PHE A 336 1.17 23.72 -9.50
CA PHE A 336 2.00 22.53 -9.35
C PHE A 336 1.64 21.45 -10.38
N ASN A 337 0.34 21.14 -10.50
CA ASN A 337 -0.16 20.13 -11.44
C ASN A 337 0.11 20.50 -12.90
N SER A 338 -0.06 21.79 -13.24
CA SER A 338 0.21 22.29 -14.59
C SER A 338 1.68 22.13 -14.97
N ARG A 339 2.61 22.47 -14.07
CA ARG A 339 4.05 22.28 -14.30
C ARG A 339 4.43 20.80 -14.37
N LEU A 340 3.86 19.98 -13.49
CA LEU A 340 4.08 18.53 -13.50
C LEU A 340 3.65 17.93 -14.85
N LEU A 341 2.49 18.33 -15.37
CA LEU A 341 1.97 17.85 -16.65
C LEU A 341 2.89 18.26 -17.82
N GLN A 342 3.43 19.49 -17.81
CA GLN A 342 4.39 19.96 -18.81
C GLN A 342 5.69 19.15 -18.78
N GLU A 343 6.21 18.83 -17.59
CA GLU A 343 7.40 17.99 -17.45
C GLU A 343 7.16 16.57 -17.96
N ILE A 344 6.01 15.97 -17.65
CA ILE A 344 5.66 14.64 -18.17
C ILE A 344 5.50 14.69 -19.69
N ALA A 345 4.80 15.69 -20.22
CA ALA A 345 4.65 15.90 -21.66
C ALA A 345 6.01 15.97 -22.37
N SER A 346 6.94 16.76 -21.81
CA SER A 346 8.31 16.88 -22.31
C SER A 346 9.07 15.56 -22.26
N ALA A 347 9.05 14.85 -21.11
CA ALA A 347 9.75 13.58 -20.91
C ALA A 347 9.17 12.41 -21.73
N THR A 348 7.91 12.53 -22.16
CA THR A 348 7.23 11.52 -22.98
C THR A 348 7.15 11.91 -24.46
N GLN A 349 7.56 13.12 -24.83
CA GLN A 349 7.39 13.70 -26.17
C GLN A 349 5.93 13.67 -26.65
N LEU A 350 4.98 13.84 -25.72
CA LEU A 350 3.55 13.85 -26.00
C LEU A 350 2.98 15.26 -25.81
N PRO A 351 1.95 15.66 -26.58
CA PRO A 351 1.16 16.84 -26.26
C PRO A 351 0.53 16.72 -24.85
N PRO A 352 0.45 17.80 -24.05
CA PRO A 352 -0.16 17.76 -22.71
C PRO A 352 -1.57 17.15 -22.67
N GLY A 353 -2.38 17.37 -23.71
CA GLY A 353 -3.74 16.82 -23.83
C GLY A 353 -3.80 15.30 -24.05
N GLU A 354 -2.70 14.66 -24.44
CA GLU A 354 -2.62 13.21 -24.68
C GLU A 354 -1.93 12.45 -23.55
N VAL A 355 -1.26 13.16 -22.63
CA VAL A 355 -0.48 12.56 -21.54
C VAL A 355 -1.33 11.60 -20.70
N SER A 356 -2.52 12.01 -20.25
CA SER A 356 -3.37 11.16 -19.39
C SER A 356 -3.75 9.84 -20.09
N ALA A 357 -4.13 9.90 -21.37
CA ALA A 357 -4.51 8.72 -22.14
C ALA A 357 -3.32 7.77 -22.35
N ALA A 358 -2.12 8.32 -22.57
CA ALA A 358 -0.90 7.53 -22.69
C ALA A 358 -0.49 6.89 -21.35
N LEU A 359 -0.56 7.64 -20.25
CA LEU A 359 -0.24 7.14 -18.91
C LEU A 359 -1.21 6.03 -18.47
N ALA A 360 -2.50 6.12 -18.82
CA ALA A 360 -3.50 5.11 -18.48
C ALA A 360 -3.19 3.72 -19.08
N LYS A 361 -2.44 3.67 -20.19
CA LYS A 361 -2.03 2.42 -20.86
C LYS A 361 -0.56 2.07 -20.60
N ALA A 362 0.17 2.91 -19.87
CA ALA A 362 1.59 2.70 -19.65
C ALA A 362 1.82 1.52 -18.68
N PRO A 363 2.79 0.64 -18.96
CA PRO A 363 3.19 -0.38 -18.00
C PRO A 363 3.77 0.29 -16.74
N ILE A 364 3.69 -0.39 -15.59
CA ILE A 364 4.20 0.14 -14.31
C ILE A 364 5.67 0.55 -14.41
N SER A 365 6.50 -0.20 -15.16
CA SER A 365 7.91 0.14 -15.37
C SER A 365 8.11 1.52 -16.00
N ARG A 366 7.25 1.92 -16.96
CA ARG A 366 7.32 3.25 -17.56
C ARG A 366 6.90 4.33 -16.56
N LEU A 367 5.86 4.07 -15.76
CA LEU A 367 5.44 4.98 -14.69
C LEU A 367 6.52 5.14 -13.62
N GLN A 368 7.26 4.07 -13.29
CA GLN A 368 8.40 4.12 -12.37
C GLN A 368 9.53 5.01 -12.89
N THR A 369 9.85 4.94 -14.19
CA THR A 369 10.84 5.84 -14.81
C THR A 369 10.41 7.29 -14.69
N ILE A 370 9.19 7.61 -15.14
CA ILE A 370 8.65 8.98 -15.09
C ILE A 370 8.63 9.49 -13.65
N ASN A 371 8.17 8.69 -12.70
CA ASN A 371 8.13 9.07 -11.29
C ASN A 371 9.54 9.30 -10.73
N GLY A 372 10.51 8.48 -11.11
CA GLY A 372 11.92 8.67 -10.75
C GLY A 372 12.43 10.04 -11.19
N ASP A 373 12.29 10.34 -12.48
CA ASP A 373 12.72 11.61 -13.08
C ASP A 373 12.05 12.82 -12.41
N LEU A 374 10.72 12.74 -12.18
CA LEU A 374 9.96 13.81 -11.50
C LEU A 374 10.46 14.06 -10.08
N ARG A 375 10.74 12.99 -9.31
CA ARG A 375 11.18 13.10 -7.91
C ARG A 375 12.62 13.63 -7.76
N GLU A 376 13.37 13.70 -8.84
CA GLU A 376 14.70 14.34 -8.90
C GLU A 376 14.64 15.83 -9.24
N ARG A 377 13.50 16.34 -9.73
CA ARG A 377 13.30 17.77 -10.01
C ARG A 377 13.26 18.62 -8.72
N PRO A 378 13.59 19.92 -8.81
CA PRO A 378 13.37 20.89 -7.73
C PRO A 378 11.88 21.26 -7.64
N LEU A 379 11.08 20.34 -7.09
CA LEU A 379 9.60 20.44 -7.06
C LEU A 379 9.07 21.64 -6.27
N ASP A 380 9.89 22.26 -5.43
CA ASP A 380 9.59 23.54 -4.77
C ASP A 380 9.35 24.66 -5.79
N THR A 381 10.08 24.65 -6.92
CA THR A 381 9.90 25.62 -8.01
C THR A 381 8.59 25.43 -8.78
N PHE A 382 7.87 24.33 -8.53
CA PHE A 382 6.60 24.04 -9.19
C PHE A 382 5.43 24.65 -8.42
N VAL A 383 5.64 24.99 -7.15
CA VAL A 383 4.65 25.66 -6.32
C VAL A 383 4.77 27.17 -6.56
N PRO A 384 3.76 27.83 -7.16
CA PRO A 384 3.76 29.28 -7.31
C PRO A 384 3.94 30.00 -5.97
N GLU A 385 4.62 31.15 -6.00
CA GLU A 385 4.70 32.04 -4.86
C GLU A 385 3.30 32.45 -4.40
N ARG A 386 3.13 32.55 -3.08
CA ARG A 386 1.86 32.96 -2.49
C ARG A 386 1.64 34.44 -2.82
N ARG A 387 0.53 34.77 -3.51
CA ARG A 387 0.17 36.17 -3.74
C ARG A 387 -0.12 36.82 -2.39
N SER A 388 0.43 38.01 -2.17
CA SER A 388 0.17 38.82 -0.97
C SER A 388 -1.32 39.20 -0.93
N GLY A 389 -2.08 38.61 -0.01
CA GLY A 389 -3.52 38.87 0.18
C GLY A 389 -4.38 37.62 0.39
N ASP A 390 -3.87 36.43 0.09
CA ASP A 390 -4.60 35.17 0.33
C ASP A 390 -4.54 34.77 1.80
N GLU A 391 -5.36 35.40 2.64
CA GLU A 391 -5.63 34.88 3.99
C GLU A 391 -6.36 33.54 3.88
N PHE A 392 -5.73 32.50 4.42
CA PHE A 392 -6.34 31.19 4.58
C PHE A 392 -7.34 31.29 5.74
N ILE A 393 -8.64 31.32 5.45
CA ILE A 393 -9.68 31.14 6.46
C ILE A 393 -9.88 29.63 6.62
N PRO A 394 -9.51 29.03 7.77
CA PRO A 394 -9.54 27.59 8.00
C PRO A 394 -10.94 26.97 8.02
#